data_AF-A0A948RGT6-F1
#
_entry.id   AF-A0A948RGT6-F1
#
_cell.length_a   1.000
_cell.length_b   1.000
_cell.length_c   1.000
_cell.angle_alpha   90.00
_cell.angle_beta   90.00
_cell.angle_gamma   90.00
#
_symmetry.space_group_name_H-M   'P 1'
#
loop_
_entity.id
_entity.type
_entity.pdbx_description
1 polymer ?
#
loop_
_entity_poly.entity_id
_entity_poly.type
_entity_poly.pdbx_seq_one_letter_code
_entity_poly.pdbx_strand_id
1 'polypeptide(L)'
;RGRGGAGFPAGVKWSFIPNNIWPHYVVANADESEPGTFKDREIMESNPFQFLEGVAIAAYAVGAHAAYVYLRGEFWPVAAELDKRIAEMEKAGFLGDNLFGTDYSLRIHTHLGAGAYICGEETAMLESMEGLRGQPRIRPPFPAVYGLYGKPTVVNNVETLTNVPLIIEKGAEWYKSLGTADSAGVKIFSLSGRVKEPGNYELPFGATFRELIYKYGGGIIDDRPIKAIMPAGASSAFIVADDKALDTPMDYASVQALGADLGSASVIVIDDTVSIDWVINKTIHFFEHESCGKCTPCREGCYWMLYLIERIEHGEKTKEDVELLRSVAKQMQNKCLCPLGEFSTMAVVTGIERFPQDFK
;
A
#
# COMPACT_ATOMS: atom_id res chain seq x y z
N ARG A 1 6.81 -12.09 -2.20
CA ARG A 1 6.47 -11.26 -1.01
C ARG A 1 5.15 -10.53 -1.28
N GLY A 2 4.45 -10.06 -0.25
CA GLY A 2 3.23 -9.25 -0.40
C GLY A 2 3.54 -7.87 -0.96
N ARG A 3 2.66 -7.37 -1.83
CA ARG A 3 2.87 -6.18 -2.66
C ARG A 3 2.20 -4.89 -2.17
N GLY A 4 1.46 -4.96 -1.06
CA GLY A 4 0.68 -3.83 -0.53
C GLY A 4 1.36 -2.95 0.51
N GLY A 5 2.68 -3.07 0.75
CA GLY A 5 3.37 -2.29 1.78
C GLY A 5 4.36 -3.10 2.60
N ALA A 6 3.84 -3.96 3.48
CA ALA A 6 4.62 -4.64 4.52
C ALA A 6 5.66 -5.68 4.01
N GLY A 7 5.68 -6.03 2.73
CA GLY A 7 6.67 -6.96 2.17
C GLY A 7 6.68 -8.38 2.76
N PHE A 8 5.64 -8.77 3.51
CA PHE A 8 5.58 -10.06 4.21
C PHE A 8 5.45 -11.24 3.22
N PRO A 9 6.13 -12.39 3.40
CA PRO A 9 6.01 -13.52 2.49
C PRO A 9 4.58 -14.09 2.39
N ALA A 10 3.96 -14.01 1.20
CA ALA A 10 2.55 -14.35 1.00
C ALA A 10 2.24 -15.83 1.31
N GLY A 11 3.03 -16.78 0.80
CA GLY A 11 2.83 -18.21 1.09
C GLY A 11 2.97 -18.55 2.59
N VAL A 12 3.88 -17.87 3.31
CA VAL A 12 3.98 -18.02 4.78
C VAL A 12 2.72 -17.49 5.45
N LYS A 13 2.18 -16.34 5.00
CA LYS A 13 0.91 -15.80 5.51
C LYS A 13 -0.23 -16.80 5.34
N TRP A 14 -0.30 -17.47 4.20
CA TRP A 14 -1.32 -18.48 3.92
C TRP A 14 -1.16 -19.72 4.81
N SER A 15 0.08 -20.11 5.12
CA SER A 15 0.37 -21.26 6.00
C SER A 15 -0.05 -21.06 7.46
N PHE A 16 -0.40 -19.83 7.87
CA PHE A 16 -0.88 -19.54 9.21
C PHE A 16 -2.36 -19.84 9.41
N ILE A 17 -3.12 -20.13 8.34
CA ILE A 17 -4.53 -20.47 8.45
C ILE A 17 -4.67 -21.85 9.10
N PRO A 18 -5.37 -21.97 10.24
CA PRO A 18 -5.49 -23.22 10.96
C PRO A 18 -6.59 -24.11 10.36
N ASN A 19 -6.28 -25.39 10.10
CA ASN A 19 -7.22 -26.34 9.49
C ASN A 19 -8.34 -26.86 10.42
N ASN A 20 -8.49 -26.30 11.62
CA ASN A 20 -9.47 -26.73 12.62
C ASN A 20 -10.52 -25.65 12.97
N ILE A 21 -10.48 -24.46 12.36
CA ILE A 21 -11.43 -23.36 12.63
C ILE A 21 -12.09 -22.93 11.33
N TRP A 22 -13.36 -23.29 11.14
CA TRP A 22 -14.09 -23.02 9.91
C TRP A 22 -15.22 -22.00 10.11
N PRO A 23 -15.70 -21.33 9.05
CA PRO A 23 -15.15 -21.30 7.68
C PRO A 23 -13.85 -20.50 7.58
N HIS A 24 -13.12 -20.63 6.48
CA HIS A 24 -12.00 -19.73 6.12
C HIS A 24 -12.46 -18.67 5.12
N TYR A 25 -11.82 -17.50 5.15
CA TYR A 25 -12.06 -16.42 4.19
C TYR A 25 -10.77 -15.93 3.52
N VAL A 26 -10.92 -15.45 2.29
CA VAL A 26 -9.90 -14.64 1.62
C VAL A 26 -10.46 -13.25 1.37
N VAL A 27 -9.68 -12.22 1.68
CA VAL A 27 -10.01 -10.84 1.39
C VAL A 27 -8.92 -10.24 0.51
N ALA A 28 -9.29 -9.83 -0.69
CA ALA A 28 -8.46 -9.00 -1.55
C ALA A 28 -8.60 -7.54 -1.10
N ASN A 29 -7.51 -6.96 -0.61
CA ASN A 29 -7.42 -5.56 -0.26
C ASN A 29 -7.19 -4.74 -1.53
N ALA A 30 -8.26 -4.10 -1.99
CA ALA A 30 -8.34 -3.19 -3.13
C ALA A 30 -8.74 -1.77 -2.70
N ASP A 31 -8.43 -1.38 -1.46
CA ASP A 31 -8.73 -0.03 -0.96
C ASP A 31 -7.82 1.02 -1.60
N GLU A 32 -6.54 0.72 -1.88
CA GLU A 32 -5.61 1.60 -2.63
C GLU A 32 -5.77 3.11 -2.37
N SER A 33 -5.88 3.49 -1.09
CA SER A 33 -6.07 4.89 -0.69
C SER A 33 -4.75 5.64 -0.45
N GLU A 34 -3.60 4.95 -0.54
CA GLU A 34 -2.27 5.55 -0.35
C GLU A 34 -1.95 6.56 -1.47
N PRO A 35 -1.71 7.85 -1.16
CA PRO A 35 -1.39 8.86 -2.15
C PRO A 35 -0.22 8.45 -3.05
N GLY A 36 -0.41 8.61 -4.36
CA GLY A 36 0.57 8.20 -5.37
C GLY A 36 0.51 6.72 -5.77
N THR A 37 -0.40 5.92 -5.20
CA THR A 37 -0.64 4.53 -5.61
C THR A 37 -1.85 4.44 -6.52
N PHE A 38 -1.72 3.78 -7.67
CA PHE A 38 -2.81 3.61 -8.64
C PHE A 38 -2.63 2.35 -9.53
N LYS A 39 -1.91 1.36 -9.01
CA LYS A 39 -1.58 0.08 -9.67
C LYS A 39 -2.71 -0.95 -9.58
N ASP A 40 -3.39 -1.03 -8.43
CA ASP A 40 -4.44 -1.99 -8.14
C ASP A 40 -5.70 -1.63 -8.95
N ARG A 41 -6.01 -0.33 -9.05
CA ARG A 41 -7.04 0.16 -9.96
C ARG A 41 -6.80 -0.30 -11.39
N GLU A 42 -5.60 -0.08 -11.93
CA GLU A 42 -5.28 -0.42 -13.31
C GLU A 42 -5.36 -1.93 -13.55
N ILE A 43 -4.91 -2.75 -12.60
CA ILE A 43 -5.09 -4.21 -12.64
C ILE A 43 -6.58 -4.56 -12.74
N MET A 44 -7.41 -4.02 -11.86
CA MET A 44 -8.84 -4.35 -11.81
C MET A 44 -9.60 -3.87 -13.06
N GLU A 45 -9.23 -2.73 -13.62
CA GLU A 45 -9.85 -2.18 -14.83
C GLU A 45 -9.37 -2.91 -16.10
N SER A 46 -8.08 -3.23 -16.21
CA SER A 46 -7.46 -3.71 -17.45
C SER A 46 -7.27 -5.22 -17.52
N ASN A 47 -7.09 -5.88 -16.38
CA ASN A 47 -6.86 -7.33 -16.31
C ASN A 47 -7.60 -8.00 -15.12
N PRO A 48 -8.94 -7.85 -15.04
CA PRO A 48 -9.73 -8.35 -13.92
C PRO A 48 -9.70 -9.87 -13.78
N PHE A 49 -9.61 -10.62 -14.89
CA PHE A 49 -9.66 -12.09 -14.84
C PHE A 49 -8.42 -12.70 -14.20
N GLN A 50 -7.22 -12.21 -14.53
CA GLN A 50 -5.99 -12.69 -13.88
C GLN A 50 -6.01 -12.39 -12.37
N PHE A 51 -6.52 -11.21 -12.00
CA PHE A 51 -6.71 -10.88 -10.59
C PHE A 51 -7.70 -11.83 -9.90
N LEU A 52 -8.89 -12.03 -10.45
CA LEU A 52 -9.94 -12.89 -9.88
C LEU A 52 -9.53 -14.37 -9.85
N GLU A 53 -8.78 -14.85 -10.85
CA GLU A 53 -8.15 -16.17 -10.83
C GLU A 53 -7.15 -16.28 -9.68
N GLY A 54 -6.34 -15.25 -9.45
CA GLY A 54 -5.45 -15.17 -8.29
C GLY A 54 -6.17 -15.24 -6.95
N VAL A 55 -7.33 -14.58 -6.83
CA VAL A 55 -8.23 -14.69 -5.67
C VAL A 55 -8.72 -16.13 -5.51
N ALA A 56 -9.16 -16.77 -6.60
CA ALA A 56 -9.66 -18.13 -6.59
C ALA A 56 -8.60 -19.16 -6.19
N ILE A 57 -7.38 -19.03 -6.71
CA ILE A 57 -6.25 -19.90 -6.33
C ILE A 57 -5.90 -19.71 -4.86
N ALA A 58 -5.86 -18.47 -4.36
CA ALA A 58 -5.60 -18.20 -2.96
C ALA A 58 -6.69 -18.80 -2.06
N ALA A 59 -7.97 -18.69 -2.45
CA ALA A 59 -9.09 -19.27 -1.74
C ALA A 59 -9.00 -20.80 -1.70
N TYR A 60 -8.69 -21.44 -2.82
CA TYR A 60 -8.47 -22.88 -2.89
C TYR A 60 -7.31 -23.34 -1.99
N ALA A 61 -6.18 -22.63 -2.05
CA ALA A 61 -4.98 -22.96 -1.27
C ALA A 61 -5.22 -22.95 0.25
N VAL A 62 -6.14 -22.11 0.72
CA VAL A 62 -6.50 -22.03 2.15
C VAL A 62 -7.84 -22.68 2.47
N GLY A 63 -8.50 -23.36 1.51
CA GLY A 63 -9.80 -24.01 1.72
C GLY A 63 -10.96 -23.03 1.98
N ALA A 64 -10.84 -21.76 1.60
CA ALA A 64 -11.95 -20.81 1.70
C ALA A 64 -13.00 -21.10 0.62
N HIS A 65 -14.27 -21.04 0.99
CA HIS A 65 -15.42 -21.19 0.07
C HIS A 65 -16.07 -19.83 -0.27
N ALA A 66 -15.64 -18.77 0.40
CA ALA A 66 -16.04 -17.40 0.12
C ALA A 66 -14.81 -16.50 0.14
N ALA A 67 -14.69 -15.66 -0.89
CA ALA A 67 -13.70 -14.61 -0.97
C ALA A 67 -14.39 -13.25 -1.17
N TYR A 68 -13.75 -12.20 -0.67
CA TYR A 68 -14.24 -10.83 -0.77
C TYR A 68 -13.20 -9.95 -1.42
N VAL A 69 -13.61 -9.07 -2.32
CA VAL A 69 -12.80 -7.97 -2.82
C VAL A 69 -13.27 -6.71 -2.10
N TYR A 70 -12.46 -6.20 -1.17
CA TYR A 70 -12.76 -4.94 -0.48
C TYR A 70 -12.19 -3.78 -1.29
N LEU A 71 -13.06 -3.00 -1.94
CA LEU A 71 -12.68 -1.84 -2.73
C LEU A 71 -12.96 -0.56 -1.95
N ARG A 72 -12.15 0.47 -2.16
CA ARG A 72 -12.49 1.82 -1.69
C ARG A 72 -13.81 2.29 -2.30
N GLY A 73 -14.51 3.16 -1.59
CA GLY A 73 -15.85 3.64 -2.00
C GLY A 73 -15.83 4.36 -3.36
N GLU A 74 -14.74 5.04 -3.69
CA GLU A 74 -14.56 5.78 -4.94
C GLU A 74 -14.43 4.86 -6.16
N PHE A 75 -14.15 3.57 -5.95
CA PHE A 75 -14.05 2.56 -6.99
C PHE A 75 -15.39 1.86 -7.28
N TRP A 76 -16.53 2.50 -6.97
CA TRP A 76 -17.85 1.95 -7.31
C TRP A 76 -18.01 1.53 -8.80
N PRO A 77 -17.45 2.24 -9.82
CA PRO A 77 -17.56 1.77 -11.20
C PRO A 77 -16.74 0.51 -11.44
N VAL A 78 -15.56 0.40 -10.81
CA VAL A 78 -14.68 -0.77 -10.89
C VAL A 78 -15.34 -1.96 -10.22
N ALA A 79 -15.98 -1.77 -9.06
CA ALA A 79 -16.74 -2.81 -8.38
C ALA A 79 -17.89 -3.34 -9.27
N ALA A 80 -18.68 -2.44 -9.86
CA ALA A 80 -19.76 -2.81 -10.77
C ALA A 80 -19.27 -3.58 -12.00
N GLU A 81 -18.06 -3.28 -12.49
CA GLU A 81 -17.44 -4.03 -13.57
C GLU A 81 -16.95 -5.39 -13.10
N LEU A 82 -16.29 -5.48 -11.95
CA LEU A 82 -15.86 -6.75 -11.36
C LEU A 82 -17.05 -7.68 -11.08
N ASP A 83 -18.18 -7.17 -10.62
CA ASP A 83 -19.40 -7.97 -10.43
C ASP A 83 -19.85 -8.65 -11.74
N LYS A 84 -19.75 -7.95 -12.89
CA LYS A 84 -20.04 -8.55 -14.19
C LYS A 84 -19.03 -9.63 -14.54
N ARG A 85 -17.73 -9.39 -14.28
CA ARG A 85 -16.66 -10.37 -14.56
C ARG A 85 -16.75 -11.61 -13.67
N ILE A 86 -17.13 -11.44 -12.42
CA ILE A 86 -17.45 -12.54 -11.49
C ILE A 86 -18.63 -13.35 -12.04
N ALA A 87 -19.73 -12.69 -12.46
CA ALA A 87 -20.87 -13.39 -13.05
C ALA A 87 -20.52 -14.13 -14.36
N GLU A 88 -19.63 -13.56 -15.19
CA GLU A 88 -19.09 -14.23 -16.38
C GLU A 88 -18.28 -15.49 -16.01
N MET A 89 -17.44 -15.42 -14.99
CA MET A 89 -16.68 -16.57 -14.48
C MET A 89 -17.59 -17.66 -13.89
N GLU A 90 -18.65 -17.27 -13.17
CA GLU A 90 -19.66 -18.21 -12.66
C GLU A 90 -20.39 -18.91 -13.80
N LYS A 91 -20.83 -18.16 -14.82
CA LYS A 91 -21.51 -18.73 -16.00
C LYS A 91 -20.61 -19.68 -16.79
N ALA A 92 -19.31 -19.41 -16.83
CA ALA A 92 -18.32 -20.27 -17.47
C ALA A 92 -17.88 -21.47 -16.62
N GLY A 93 -18.35 -21.59 -15.37
CA GLY A 93 -18.01 -22.69 -14.47
C GLY A 93 -16.62 -22.58 -13.84
N PHE A 94 -16.01 -21.39 -13.82
CA PHE A 94 -14.76 -21.11 -13.11
C PHE A 94 -14.99 -20.69 -11.65
N LEU A 95 -16.20 -20.24 -11.33
CA LEU A 95 -16.68 -19.96 -9.98
C LEU A 95 -18.03 -20.65 -9.79
N GLY A 96 -18.43 -20.87 -8.54
CA GLY A 96 -19.68 -21.53 -8.19
C GLY A 96 -19.52 -22.87 -7.51
N ASP A 97 -20.46 -23.78 -7.78
CA ASP A 97 -20.56 -25.05 -7.05
C ASP A 97 -19.84 -26.18 -7.80
N ASN A 98 -19.24 -27.10 -7.04
CA ASN A 98 -18.60 -28.33 -7.55
C ASN A 98 -17.61 -28.09 -8.69
N LEU A 99 -16.68 -27.14 -8.47
CA LEU A 99 -15.73 -26.67 -9.45
C LEU A 99 -14.89 -27.82 -10.02
N PHE A 100 -14.80 -27.85 -11.36
CA PHE A 100 -14.02 -28.85 -12.11
C PHE A 100 -14.35 -30.31 -11.75
N GLY A 101 -15.59 -30.59 -11.31
CA GLY A 101 -16.03 -31.93 -10.91
C GLY A 101 -15.56 -32.38 -9.53
N THR A 102 -15.07 -31.45 -8.71
CA THR A 102 -14.71 -31.68 -7.29
C THR A 102 -15.88 -31.31 -6.37
N ASP A 103 -15.74 -31.54 -5.06
CA ASP A 103 -16.67 -31.06 -4.02
C ASP A 103 -16.38 -29.59 -3.60
N TYR A 104 -15.31 -29.00 -4.12
CA TYR A 104 -14.94 -27.62 -3.83
C TYR A 104 -15.87 -26.64 -4.55
N SER A 105 -16.25 -25.58 -3.85
CA SER A 105 -17.14 -24.54 -4.35
C SER A 105 -16.62 -23.18 -3.90
N LEU A 106 -16.71 -22.16 -4.74
CA LEU A 106 -16.20 -20.82 -4.40
C LEU A 106 -17.14 -19.73 -4.91
N ARG A 107 -17.44 -18.78 -4.02
CA ARG A 107 -18.08 -17.50 -4.36
C ARG A 107 -17.12 -16.35 -4.09
N ILE A 108 -17.09 -15.38 -5.00
CA ILE A 108 -16.35 -14.12 -4.85
C ILE A 108 -17.38 -12.99 -4.77
N HIS A 109 -17.21 -12.10 -3.81
CA HIS A 109 -18.10 -10.97 -3.59
C HIS A 109 -17.32 -9.66 -3.60
N THR A 110 -17.85 -8.62 -4.21
CA THR A 110 -17.32 -7.25 -4.03
C THR A 110 -17.91 -6.63 -2.75
N HIS A 111 -17.13 -5.79 -2.09
CA HIS A 111 -17.54 -5.02 -0.93
C HIS A 111 -16.97 -3.61 -1.05
N LEU A 112 -17.84 -2.60 -1.02
CA LEU A 112 -17.43 -1.20 -1.09
C LEU A 112 -17.21 -0.63 0.31
N GLY A 113 -16.03 -0.07 0.53
CA GLY A 113 -15.76 0.88 1.62
C GLY A 113 -16.43 2.23 1.37
N ALA A 114 -16.04 3.24 2.15
CA ALA A 114 -16.70 4.55 2.15
C ALA A 114 -15.72 5.73 2.19
N GLY A 115 -14.56 5.60 1.52
CA GLY A 115 -13.57 6.67 1.37
C GLY A 115 -12.76 6.93 2.64
N ALA A 116 -12.15 5.88 3.20
CA ALA A 116 -11.32 5.99 4.40
C ALA A 116 -10.02 5.20 4.22
N TYR A 117 -8.89 5.90 4.12
CA TYR A 117 -7.57 5.30 3.94
C TYR A 117 -7.22 4.29 5.04
N ILE A 118 -7.66 4.57 6.27
CA ILE A 118 -7.43 3.65 7.39
C ILE A 118 -8.08 2.28 7.18
N CYS A 119 -9.15 2.18 6.37
CA CYS A 119 -9.76 0.89 6.04
C CYS A 119 -8.89 0.05 5.09
N GLY A 120 -7.83 0.61 4.49
CA GLY A 120 -6.79 -0.15 3.83
C GLY A 120 -5.89 -0.93 4.81
N GLU A 121 -5.89 -0.60 6.11
CA GLU A 121 -5.20 -1.39 7.13
C GLU A 121 -5.92 -2.72 7.35
N GLU A 122 -5.14 -3.81 7.43
CA GLU A 122 -5.65 -5.17 7.39
C GLU A 122 -6.78 -5.46 8.40
N THR A 123 -6.70 -4.97 9.63
CA THR A 123 -7.71 -5.23 10.66
C THR A 123 -8.85 -4.23 10.65
N ALA A 124 -8.58 -2.97 10.28
CA ALA A 124 -9.62 -1.96 10.08
C ALA A 124 -10.54 -2.31 8.90
N MET A 125 -9.99 -2.91 7.84
CA MET A 125 -10.75 -3.48 6.73
C MET A 125 -11.79 -4.47 7.21
N LEU A 126 -11.39 -5.42 8.07
CA LEU A 126 -12.28 -6.46 8.58
C LEU A 126 -13.39 -5.87 9.44
N GLU A 127 -13.07 -4.90 10.31
CA GLU A 127 -14.06 -4.14 11.07
C GLU A 127 -15.06 -3.41 10.16
N SER A 128 -14.57 -2.76 9.11
CA SER A 128 -15.43 -2.09 8.11
C SER A 128 -16.35 -3.08 7.41
N MET A 129 -15.86 -4.25 7.03
CA MET A 129 -16.66 -5.31 6.40
C MET A 129 -17.69 -5.93 7.34
N GLU A 130 -17.44 -5.88 8.65
CA GLU A 130 -18.35 -6.31 9.70
C GLU A 130 -19.43 -5.25 10.04
N GLY A 131 -19.43 -4.12 9.33
CA GLY A 131 -20.37 -3.02 9.54
C GLY A 131 -20.02 -2.13 10.74
N LEU A 132 -18.82 -2.28 11.29
CA LEU A 132 -18.29 -1.46 12.36
C LEU A 132 -17.51 -0.28 11.77
N ARG A 133 -17.09 0.65 12.63
CA ARG A 133 -16.17 1.73 12.21
C ARG A 133 -14.83 1.10 11.85
N GLY A 134 -14.20 1.57 10.77
CA GLY A 134 -12.87 1.13 10.31
C GLY A 134 -11.73 1.49 11.28
N GLN A 135 -11.72 0.84 12.43
CA GLN A 135 -10.82 1.10 13.53
C GLN A 135 -9.95 -0.14 13.79
N PRO A 136 -8.62 -0.09 13.57
CA PRO A 136 -7.76 -1.27 13.68
C PRO A 136 -7.93 -2.04 15.00
N ARG A 137 -7.87 -3.36 14.93
CA ARG A 137 -7.89 -4.25 16.09
C ARG A 137 -6.51 -4.27 16.77
N ILE A 138 -6.51 -4.41 18.09
CA ILE A 138 -5.26 -4.65 18.82
C ILE A 138 -4.79 -6.06 18.49
N ARG A 139 -3.50 -6.21 18.18
CA ARG A 139 -2.86 -7.51 17.97
C ARG A 139 -2.10 -7.91 19.24
N PRO A 140 -2.16 -9.17 19.69
CA PRO A 140 -3.01 -10.29 19.23
C PRO A 140 -4.51 -10.16 19.62
N PRO A 141 -5.43 -10.89 18.95
CA PRO A 141 -5.21 -11.95 17.96
C PRO A 141 -4.96 -11.45 16.53
N PHE A 142 -4.26 -12.26 15.72
CA PHE A 142 -3.99 -11.95 14.31
C PHE A 142 -5.11 -12.44 13.38
N PRO A 143 -5.35 -11.79 12.22
CA PRO A 143 -6.39 -12.16 11.25
C PRO A 143 -6.37 -13.62 10.80
N ALA A 144 -5.18 -14.22 10.71
CA ALA A 144 -5.03 -15.63 10.32
C ALA A 144 -5.75 -16.60 11.29
N VAL A 145 -5.97 -16.20 12.54
CA VAL A 145 -6.70 -16.99 13.55
C VAL A 145 -8.07 -16.38 13.85
N TYR A 146 -8.14 -15.05 13.92
CA TYR A 146 -9.36 -14.30 14.25
C TYR A 146 -9.46 -13.06 13.34
N GLY A 147 -10.00 -13.28 12.14
CA GLY A 147 -10.19 -12.27 11.10
C GLY A 147 -11.65 -11.91 10.90
N LEU A 148 -12.12 -11.95 9.66
CA LEU A 148 -13.48 -11.60 9.25
C LEU A 148 -14.51 -12.48 9.97
N TYR A 149 -15.47 -11.87 10.63
CA TYR A 149 -16.51 -12.54 11.44
C TYR A 149 -15.92 -13.45 12.53
N GLY A 150 -14.73 -13.11 13.01
CA GLY A 150 -14.00 -13.90 14.00
C GLY A 150 -13.45 -15.23 13.47
N LYS A 151 -13.27 -15.36 12.15
CA LYS A 151 -12.80 -16.57 11.48
C LYS A 151 -11.45 -16.40 10.80
N PRO A 152 -10.66 -17.47 10.60
CA PRO A 152 -9.40 -17.40 9.88
C PRO A 152 -9.54 -16.71 8.53
N THR A 153 -8.78 -15.64 8.35
CA THR A 153 -8.86 -14.82 7.15
C THR A 153 -7.47 -14.47 6.64
N VAL A 154 -7.28 -14.69 5.34
CA VAL A 154 -6.11 -14.17 4.62
C VAL A 154 -6.47 -12.85 3.97
N VAL A 155 -5.72 -11.79 4.27
CA VAL A 155 -5.82 -10.53 3.54
C VAL A 155 -4.60 -10.34 2.63
N ASN A 156 -4.81 -10.15 1.34
CA ASN A 156 -3.71 -9.85 0.40
C ASN A 156 -4.09 -8.70 -0.54
N ASN A 157 -3.11 -7.87 -0.88
CA ASN A 157 -3.27 -6.80 -1.85
C ASN A 157 -3.50 -7.36 -3.27
N VAL A 158 -4.25 -6.63 -4.09
CA VAL A 158 -4.61 -6.98 -5.49
C VAL A 158 -3.40 -7.44 -6.31
N GLU A 159 -2.31 -6.66 -6.35
CA GLU A 159 -1.10 -7.06 -7.09
C GLU A 159 -0.47 -8.36 -6.58
N THR A 160 -0.59 -8.65 -5.28
CA THR A 160 -0.08 -9.92 -4.72
C THR A 160 -0.83 -11.10 -5.32
N LEU A 161 -2.15 -11.00 -5.38
CA LEU A 161 -3.03 -12.05 -5.89
C LEU A 161 -2.90 -12.18 -7.41
N THR A 162 -2.76 -11.07 -8.12
CA THR A 162 -2.59 -11.02 -9.58
C THR A 162 -1.32 -11.72 -10.06
N ASN A 163 -0.28 -11.78 -9.23
CA ASN A 163 0.94 -12.53 -9.55
C ASN A 163 0.78 -14.05 -9.38
N VAL A 164 -0.24 -14.53 -8.66
CA VAL A 164 -0.40 -15.95 -8.31
C VAL A 164 -0.61 -16.86 -9.53
N PRO A 165 -1.49 -16.55 -10.51
CA PRO A 165 -1.73 -17.45 -11.65
C PRO A 165 -0.44 -17.79 -12.41
N LEU A 166 0.35 -16.78 -12.77
CA LEU A 166 1.61 -16.97 -13.51
C LEU A 166 2.66 -17.74 -12.69
N ILE A 167 2.67 -17.58 -11.36
CA ILE A 167 3.55 -18.37 -10.48
C ILE A 167 3.17 -19.85 -10.52
N ILE A 168 1.87 -20.16 -10.54
CA ILE A 168 1.39 -21.55 -10.62
C ILE A 168 1.66 -22.13 -12.02
N GLU A 169 1.39 -21.36 -13.07
CA GLU A 169 1.56 -21.81 -14.46
C GLU A 169 3.04 -22.07 -14.81
N LYS A 170 3.94 -21.14 -14.46
CA LYS A 170 5.36 -21.18 -14.87
C LYS A 170 6.29 -21.75 -13.79
N GLY A 171 5.78 -21.93 -12.57
CA GLY A 171 6.51 -22.45 -11.43
C GLY A 171 7.28 -21.38 -10.63
N ALA A 172 7.57 -21.72 -9.37
CA ALA A 172 8.21 -20.81 -8.42
C ALA A 172 9.64 -20.40 -8.84
N GLU A 173 10.39 -21.28 -9.49
CA GLU A 173 11.77 -20.99 -9.92
C GLU A 173 11.80 -19.96 -11.06
N TRP A 174 10.80 -19.98 -11.96
CA TRP A 174 10.64 -18.91 -12.95
C TRP A 174 10.42 -17.56 -12.26
N TYR A 175 9.51 -17.49 -11.29
CA TYR A 175 9.22 -16.23 -10.61
C TYR A 175 10.41 -15.72 -9.78
N LYS A 176 11.20 -16.61 -9.19
CA LYS A 176 12.45 -16.28 -8.47
C LYS A 176 13.60 -15.89 -9.39
N SER A 177 13.57 -16.31 -10.67
CA SER A 177 14.55 -15.85 -11.66
C SER A 177 14.40 -14.36 -12.01
N LEU A 178 13.25 -13.78 -11.67
CA LEU A 178 12.98 -12.34 -11.75
C LEU A 178 13.31 -11.67 -10.42
N GLY A 179 13.83 -10.45 -10.47
CA GLY A 179 14.08 -9.65 -9.28
C GLY A 179 15.47 -9.86 -8.68
N THR A 180 15.58 -9.64 -7.36
CA THR A 180 16.82 -9.84 -6.60
C THR A 180 16.71 -11.06 -5.68
N ALA A 181 17.84 -11.51 -5.11
CA ALA A 181 17.88 -12.67 -4.22
C ALA A 181 16.93 -12.52 -3.01
N ASP A 182 16.82 -11.31 -2.45
CA ASP A 182 15.97 -11.02 -1.29
C ASP A 182 14.53 -10.62 -1.67
N SER A 183 14.34 -10.19 -2.92
CA SER A 183 13.08 -9.69 -3.47
C SER A 183 12.80 -10.29 -4.84
N ALA A 184 12.29 -11.52 -4.85
CA ALA A 184 11.88 -12.21 -6.06
C ALA A 184 10.62 -11.60 -6.73
N GLY A 185 10.57 -11.73 -8.05
CA GLY A 185 9.45 -11.37 -8.91
C GLY A 185 9.52 -9.95 -9.47
N VAL A 186 8.36 -9.50 -9.90
CA VAL A 186 8.11 -8.15 -10.40
C VAL A 186 7.34 -7.32 -9.38
N LYS A 187 7.40 -6.00 -9.57
CA LYS A 187 6.64 -4.99 -8.84
C LYS A 187 6.09 -3.99 -9.85
N ILE A 188 4.86 -3.58 -9.66
CA ILE A 188 4.32 -2.40 -10.34
C ILE A 188 4.70 -1.17 -9.52
N PHE A 189 5.44 -0.26 -10.15
CA PHE A 189 5.86 1.02 -9.62
C PHE A 189 4.92 2.11 -10.12
N SER A 190 4.18 2.77 -9.22
CA SER A 190 3.32 3.90 -9.55
C SER A 190 4.17 5.18 -9.50
N LEU A 191 4.62 5.67 -10.65
CA LEU A 191 5.47 6.86 -10.77
C LEU A 191 4.60 8.12 -10.93
N SER A 192 4.78 9.08 -10.03
CA SER A 192 4.03 10.34 -10.03
C SER A 192 4.86 11.53 -9.53
N GLY A 193 4.23 12.70 -9.41
CA GLY A 193 4.90 13.95 -9.02
C GLY A 193 5.46 14.70 -10.22
N ARG A 194 6.69 15.22 -10.10
CA ARG A 194 7.33 16.13 -11.07
C ARG A 194 8.06 15.39 -12.20
N VAL A 195 7.44 14.37 -12.78
CA VAL A 195 7.97 13.60 -13.93
C VAL A 195 7.23 13.91 -15.23
N LYS A 196 7.87 13.70 -16.39
CA LYS A 196 7.24 13.96 -17.70
C LYS A 196 6.17 12.92 -18.04
N GLU A 197 6.44 11.65 -17.75
CA GLU A 197 5.56 10.52 -18.08
C GLU A 197 5.14 9.77 -16.80
N PRO A 198 4.19 10.32 -16.00
CA PRO A 198 3.65 9.61 -14.84
C PRO A 198 2.82 8.40 -15.28
N GLY A 199 2.88 7.31 -14.54
CA GLY A 199 2.20 6.07 -14.89
C GLY A 199 2.62 4.88 -14.04
N ASN A 200 2.01 3.73 -14.30
CA ASN A 200 2.41 2.45 -13.70
C ASN A 200 3.43 1.75 -14.59
N TYR A 201 4.53 1.31 -13.99
CA TYR A 201 5.60 0.61 -14.68
C TYR A 201 5.86 -0.73 -13.99
N GLU A 202 5.61 -1.84 -14.67
CA GLU A 202 5.95 -3.17 -14.16
C GLU A 202 7.42 -3.47 -14.46
N LEU A 203 8.22 -3.61 -13.40
CA LEU A 203 9.65 -3.89 -13.50
C LEU A 203 10.04 -5.02 -12.53
N PRO A 204 11.07 -5.82 -12.84
CA PRO A 204 11.65 -6.71 -11.86
C PRO A 204 12.22 -5.90 -10.69
N PHE A 205 12.17 -6.46 -9.48
CA PHE A 205 12.93 -5.88 -8.37
C PHE A 205 14.39 -5.73 -8.75
N GLY A 206 15.02 -4.66 -8.27
CA GLY A 206 16.41 -4.35 -8.58
C GLY A 206 16.59 -3.34 -9.71
N ALA A 207 15.55 -3.02 -10.48
CA ALA A 207 15.54 -1.82 -11.31
C ALA A 207 15.80 -0.58 -10.43
N THR A 208 16.60 0.37 -10.91
CA THR A 208 17.01 1.54 -10.13
C THR A 208 16.01 2.69 -10.20
N PHE A 209 16.05 3.60 -9.21
CA PHE A 209 15.27 4.85 -9.29
C PHE A 209 15.60 5.64 -10.56
N ARG A 210 16.87 5.65 -11.00
CA ARG A 210 17.31 6.33 -12.22
C ARG A 210 16.63 5.76 -13.45
N GLU A 211 16.56 4.43 -13.58
CA GLU A 211 15.85 3.79 -14.68
C GLU A 211 14.36 4.13 -14.65
N LEU A 212 13.70 4.04 -13.49
CA LEU A 212 12.28 4.40 -13.38
C LEU A 212 12.03 5.85 -13.79
N ILE A 213 12.79 6.79 -13.23
CA ILE A 213 12.53 8.23 -13.39
C ILE A 213 12.96 8.73 -14.77
N TYR A 214 14.17 8.38 -15.23
CA TYR A 214 14.73 8.98 -16.44
C TYR A 214 14.52 8.14 -17.69
N LYS A 215 14.63 6.81 -17.60
CA LYS A 215 14.45 5.94 -18.77
C LYS A 215 12.98 5.71 -19.08
N TYR A 216 12.16 5.43 -18.07
CA TYR A 216 10.73 5.17 -18.27
C TYR A 216 9.87 6.41 -18.07
N GLY A 217 10.09 7.18 -17.00
CA GLY A 217 9.33 8.39 -16.68
C GLY A 217 9.69 9.65 -17.49
N GLY A 218 10.62 9.55 -18.45
CA GLY A 218 11.02 10.66 -19.33
C GLY A 218 11.83 11.77 -18.65
N GLY A 219 12.23 11.60 -17.39
CA GLY A 219 12.92 12.59 -16.59
C GLY A 219 11.98 13.58 -15.89
N ILE A 220 12.56 14.68 -15.41
CA ILE A 220 11.85 15.71 -14.63
C ILE A 220 11.20 16.73 -15.56
N ILE A 221 10.01 17.22 -15.19
CA ILE A 221 9.31 18.29 -15.93
C ILE A 221 10.26 19.49 -16.11
N ASP A 222 10.29 20.06 -17.31
CA ASP A 222 11.17 21.18 -17.70
C ASP A 222 12.68 20.92 -17.49
N ASP A 223 13.10 19.64 -17.43
CA ASP A 223 14.49 19.21 -17.20
C ASP A 223 15.10 19.81 -15.92
N ARG A 224 14.25 20.02 -14.92
CA ARG A 224 14.66 20.61 -13.64
C ARG A 224 15.46 19.63 -12.78
N PRO A 225 16.28 20.14 -11.85
CA PRO A 225 16.94 19.29 -10.88
C PRO A 225 15.93 18.55 -10.00
N ILE A 226 16.11 17.23 -9.87
CA ILE A 226 15.42 16.44 -8.86
C ILE A 226 15.93 16.83 -7.47
N LYS A 227 15.02 16.94 -6.51
CA LYS A 227 15.31 17.31 -5.12
C LYS A 227 15.13 16.14 -4.17
N ALA A 228 14.00 15.45 -4.25
CA ALA A 228 13.65 14.38 -3.33
C ALA A 228 12.82 13.27 -4.00
N ILE A 229 12.86 12.08 -3.40
CA ILE A 229 12.07 10.92 -3.79
C ILE A 229 11.30 10.43 -2.56
N MET A 230 10.00 10.22 -2.71
CA MET A 230 9.16 9.52 -1.74
C MET A 230 8.82 8.13 -2.33
N PRO A 231 9.50 7.05 -1.89
CA PRO A 231 9.44 5.75 -2.57
C PRO A 231 8.16 4.93 -2.31
N ALA A 232 7.34 5.34 -1.35
CA ALA A 232 6.11 4.63 -0.95
C ALA A 232 4.97 5.59 -0.62
N GLY A 233 4.75 6.60 -1.48
CA GLY A 233 3.63 7.51 -1.36
C GLY A 233 3.80 8.47 -0.19
N ALA A 234 2.68 8.98 0.32
CA ALA A 234 2.67 9.90 1.45
C ALA A 234 3.18 9.26 2.75
N SER A 235 3.06 7.94 2.89
CA SER A 235 3.54 7.20 4.07
C SER A 235 5.07 7.03 4.14
N SER A 236 5.80 7.51 3.14
CA SER A 236 7.24 7.29 3.04
C SER A 236 8.10 8.41 3.65
N ALA A 237 9.33 8.04 4.00
CA ALA A 237 10.40 8.99 4.25
C ALA A 237 10.89 9.66 2.96
N PHE A 238 11.33 10.92 3.04
CA PHE A 238 12.00 11.57 1.93
C PHE A 238 13.42 11.05 1.74
N ILE A 239 13.77 10.64 0.54
CA ILE A 239 15.15 10.36 0.12
C ILE A 239 15.71 11.59 -0.58
N VAL A 240 16.92 12.02 -0.23
CA VAL A 240 17.66 13.05 -0.98
C VAL A 240 18.06 12.46 -2.32
N ALA A 241 17.69 13.13 -3.42
CA ALA A 241 17.91 12.59 -4.76
C ALA A 241 19.35 12.86 -5.27
N ASP A 242 20.33 12.24 -4.63
CA ASP A 242 21.71 12.21 -5.11
C ASP A 242 21.99 11.01 -6.04
N ASP A 243 23.19 10.92 -6.62
CA ASP A 243 23.54 9.82 -7.53
C ASP A 243 23.45 8.45 -6.85
N LYS A 244 23.80 8.36 -5.57
CA LYS A 244 23.68 7.11 -4.80
C LYS A 244 22.22 6.68 -4.69
N ALA A 245 21.31 7.60 -4.36
CA ALA A 245 19.89 7.34 -4.29
C ALA A 245 19.33 6.94 -5.66
N LEU A 246 19.69 7.67 -6.71
CA LEU A 246 19.24 7.38 -8.08
C LEU A 246 19.70 5.99 -8.56
N ASP A 247 20.93 5.60 -8.26
CA ASP A 247 21.49 4.29 -8.63
C ASP A 247 21.15 3.17 -7.63
N THR A 248 20.34 3.46 -6.60
CA THR A 248 19.90 2.44 -5.65
C THR A 248 18.86 1.52 -6.29
N PRO A 249 19.06 0.19 -6.22
CA PRO A 249 18.06 -0.78 -6.66
C PRO A 249 16.76 -0.65 -5.86
N MET A 250 15.62 -0.63 -6.54
CA MET A 250 14.31 -0.55 -5.89
C MET A 250 13.88 -1.94 -5.41
N ASP A 251 14.44 -2.35 -4.28
CA ASP A 251 14.02 -3.52 -3.51
C ASP A 251 13.91 -3.19 -2.01
N TYR A 252 13.26 -4.07 -1.24
CA TYR A 252 12.96 -3.77 0.17
C TYR A 252 14.22 -3.50 1.01
N ALA A 253 15.32 -4.24 0.78
CA ALA A 253 16.53 -4.10 1.59
C ALA A 253 17.35 -2.88 1.17
N SER A 254 17.50 -2.67 -0.14
CA SER A 254 18.25 -1.57 -0.72
C SER A 254 17.63 -0.21 -0.38
N VAL A 255 16.31 -0.07 -0.46
CA VAL A 255 15.61 1.18 -0.09
C VAL A 255 15.66 1.41 1.43
N GLN A 256 15.55 0.34 2.23
CA GLN A 256 15.73 0.43 3.69
C GLN A 256 17.12 0.94 4.08
N ALA A 257 18.16 0.61 3.32
CA ALA A 257 19.51 1.13 3.55
C ALA A 257 19.64 2.66 3.29
N LEU A 258 18.67 3.27 2.60
CA LEU A 258 18.54 4.73 2.47
C LEU A 258 17.71 5.36 3.60
N GLY A 259 17.29 4.55 4.59
CA GLY A 259 16.42 5.00 5.68
C GLY A 259 15.03 5.38 5.21
N ALA A 260 14.47 4.63 4.25
CA ALA A 260 13.11 4.75 3.75
C ALA A 260 12.55 3.36 3.43
N ASP A 261 11.25 3.23 3.21
CA ASP A 261 10.62 1.96 2.87
C ASP A 261 10.05 2.00 1.45
N LEU A 262 10.12 0.86 0.74
CA LEU A 262 9.57 0.76 -0.63
C LEU A 262 8.04 0.62 -0.65
N GLY A 263 7.43 0.16 0.45
CA GLY A 263 5.98 0.07 0.62
C GLY A 263 5.21 -0.52 -0.57
N SER A 264 4.18 0.20 -1.05
CA SER A 264 3.38 -0.16 -2.24
C SER A 264 4.09 0.15 -3.56
N ALA A 265 5.31 0.70 -3.52
CA ALA A 265 6.11 1.20 -4.64
C ALA A 265 5.45 2.37 -5.40
N SER A 266 4.72 3.23 -4.69
CA SER A 266 4.28 4.54 -5.17
C SER A 266 5.41 5.55 -5.08
N VAL A 267 6.11 5.77 -6.19
CA VAL A 267 7.27 6.67 -6.25
C VAL A 267 6.79 8.08 -6.62
N ILE A 268 6.79 8.99 -5.66
CA ILE A 268 6.51 10.42 -5.89
C ILE A 268 7.84 11.17 -6.02
N VAL A 269 8.04 11.82 -7.16
CA VAL A 269 9.25 12.59 -7.46
C VAL A 269 9.00 14.08 -7.21
N ILE A 270 9.96 14.73 -6.55
CA ILE A 270 9.89 16.14 -6.17
C ILE A 270 11.10 16.86 -6.78
N ASP A 271 10.85 17.96 -7.50
CA ASP A 271 11.87 18.83 -8.08
C ASP A 271 12.20 20.03 -7.16
N ASP A 272 13.10 20.89 -7.61
CA ASP A 272 13.51 22.10 -6.91
C ASP A 272 12.45 23.22 -6.84
N THR A 273 11.28 23.07 -7.50
CA THR A 273 10.19 24.07 -7.43
C THR A 273 9.31 23.92 -6.20
N VAL A 274 9.38 22.77 -5.53
CA VAL A 274 8.49 22.42 -4.42
C VAL A 274 9.25 22.51 -3.10
N SER A 275 8.69 23.27 -2.16
CA SER A 275 9.24 23.37 -0.80
C SER A 275 8.81 22.15 0.03
N ILE A 276 9.72 21.64 0.87
CA ILE A 276 9.47 20.39 1.60
C ILE A 276 8.47 20.58 2.74
N ASP A 277 8.43 21.77 3.34
CA ASP A 277 7.41 22.16 4.32
C ASP A 277 5.99 22.09 3.72
N TRP A 278 5.81 22.51 2.46
CA TRP A 278 4.53 22.38 1.76
C TRP A 278 4.14 20.91 1.55
N VAL A 279 5.08 20.05 1.13
CA VAL A 279 4.80 18.62 0.96
C VAL A 279 4.42 17.99 2.30
N ILE A 280 5.15 18.32 3.36
CA ILE A 280 4.83 17.87 4.72
C ILE A 280 3.42 18.32 5.12
N ASN A 281 3.04 19.57 4.86
CA ASN A 281 1.69 20.07 5.11
C ASN A 281 0.63 19.17 4.46
N LYS A 282 0.78 18.85 3.18
CA LYS A 282 -0.16 17.98 2.46
C LYS A 282 -0.19 16.55 3.00
N THR A 283 0.96 15.98 3.35
CA THR A 283 1.01 14.63 3.93
C THR A 283 0.37 14.57 5.32
N ILE A 284 0.65 15.54 6.20
CA ILE A 284 0.03 15.57 7.53
C ILE A 284 -1.46 15.84 7.43
N HIS A 285 -1.90 16.78 6.58
CA HIS A 285 -3.32 17.03 6.36
C HIS A 285 -4.05 15.75 5.94
N PHE A 286 -3.45 14.96 5.04
CA PHE A 286 -3.97 13.65 4.66
C PHE A 286 -4.08 12.71 5.87
N PHE A 287 -3.01 12.51 6.64
CA PHE A 287 -3.04 11.58 7.79
C PHE A 287 -3.91 12.05 8.96
N GLU A 288 -4.07 13.36 9.15
CA GLU A 288 -4.99 13.93 10.13
C GLU A 288 -6.43 13.61 9.74
N HIS A 289 -6.80 13.86 8.48
CA HIS A 289 -8.12 13.56 7.94
C HIS A 289 -8.42 12.06 8.00
N GLU A 290 -7.43 11.23 7.67
CA GLU A 290 -7.58 9.78 7.53
C GLU A 290 -7.35 8.99 8.83
N SER A 291 -7.03 9.69 9.93
CA SER A 291 -6.90 9.07 11.23
C SER A 291 -8.26 8.58 11.74
N CYS A 292 -8.38 7.28 12.03
CA CYS A 292 -9.61 6.73 12.65
C CYS A 292 -9.89 7.26 14.08
N GLY A 293 -8.94 7.99 14.67
CA GLY A 293 -9.07 8.62 15.99
C GLY A 293 -9.00 7.67 17.19
N LYS A 294 -8.64 6.40 17.00
CA LYS A 294 -8.67 5.39 18.09
C LYS A 294 -7.56 5.58 19.14
N CYS A 295 -6.34 5.89 18.73
CA CYS A 295 -5.21 6.06 19.64
C CYS A 295 -4.83 7.54 19.80
N THR A 296 -4.68 7.98 21.04
CA THR A 296 -4.38 9.38 21.38
C THR A 296 -3.14 9.92 20.68
N PRO A 297 -1.99 9.20 20.63
CA PRO A 297 -0.81 9.72 19.95
C PRO A 297 -1.05 10.04 18.48
N CYS A 298 -1.81 9.21 17.77
CA CYS A 298 -2.17 9.46 16.38
C CYS A 298 -3.20 10.58 16.24
N ARG A 299 -4.30 10.51 17.01
CA ARG A 299 -5.43 11.46 16.91
C ARG A 299 -5.01 12.89 17.22
N GLU A 300 -4.39 13.09 18.38
CA GLU A 300 -3.98 14.42 18.83
C GLU A 300 -2.66 14.84 18.20
N GLY A 301 -1.77 13.88 17.92
CA GLY A 301 -0.47 14.17 17.33
C GLY A 301 -0.56 14.62 15.88
N CYS A 302 -1.39 13.99 15.04
CA CYS A 302 -1.59 14.45 13.65
C CYS A 302 -2.18 15.87 13.63
N TYR A 303 -3.20 16.14 14.46
CA TYR A 303 -3.79 17.47 14.60
C TYR A 303 -2.74 18.51 15.03
N TRP A 304 -1.90 18.18 16.03
CA TRP A 304 -0.87 19.10 16.50
C TRP A 304 0.23 19.33 15.46
N MET A 305 0.67 18.28 14.74
CA MET A 305 1.61 18.42 13.64
C MET A 305 1.03 19.30 12.53
N LEU A 306 -0.26 19.17 12.21
CA LEU A 306 -0.94 19.97 11.19
C LEU A 306 -0.94 21.46 11.59
N TYR A 307 -1.32 21.76 12.82
CA TYR A 307 -1.29 23.12 13.35
C TYR A 307 0.11 23.76 13.27
N LEU A 308 1.15 23.00 13.61
CA LEU A 308 2.54 23.50 13.57
C LEU A 308 3.03 23.73 12.14
N ILE A 309 2.75 22.82 11.20
CA ILE A 309 3.21 22.98 9.82
C ILE A 309 2.46 24.09 9.09
N GLU A 310 1.17 24.31 9.37
CA GLU A 310 0.41 25.44 8.81
C GLU A 310 0.98 26.79 9.26
N ARG A 311 1.40 26.90 10.53
CA ARG A 311 2.12 28.10 11.01
C ARG A 311 3.45 28.29 10.31
N ILE A 312 4.16 27.19 10.04
CA ILE A 312 5.44 27.22 9.32
C ILE A 312 5.26 27.74 7.90
N GLU A 313 4.27 27.21 7.16
CA GLU A 313 3.96 27.58 5.78
C GLU A 313 3.49 29.04 5.65
N HIS A 314 2.71 29.55 6.61
CA HIS A 314 2.23 30.94 6.61
C HIS A 314 3.27 31.98 7.06
N GLY A 315 4.51 31.57 7.34
CA GLY A 315 5.57 32.49 7.78
C GLY A 315 5.40 33.00 9.21
N GLU A 316 4.50 32.40 9.99
CA GLU A 316 4.31 32.67 11.44
C GLU A 316 5.29 31.86 12.31
N LYS A 317 6.38 31.38 11.68
CA LYS A 317 7.30 30.40 12.25
C LYS A 317 8.28 31.02 13.25
N THR A 318 8.48 30.28 14.33
CA THR A 318 9.65 30.40 15.20
C THR A 318 10.58 29.21 14.95
N LYS A 319 11.88 29.31 15.31
CA LYS A 319 12.77 28.14 15.22
C LYS A 319 12.29 27.01 16.13
N GLU A 320 11.68 27.41 17.23
CA GLU A 320 11.06 26.57 18.24
C GLU A 320 9.88 25.77 17.66
N ASP A 321 9.12 26.31 16.70
CA ASP A 321 8.02 25.58 16.04
C ASP A 321 8.52 24.38 15.22
N VAL A 322 9.66 24.52 14.51
CA VAL A 322 10.24 23.44 13.71
C VAL A 322 10.79 22.33 14.60
N GLU A 323 11.46 22.70 15.69
CA GLU A 323 11.95 21.75 16.70
C GLU A 323 10.80 21.04 17.41
N LEU A 324 9.73 21.78 17.74
CA LEU A 324 8.53 21.23 18.36
C LEU A 324 7.82 20.25 17.41
N LEU A 325 7.66 20.60 16.13
CA LEU A 325 7.07 19.72 15.11
C LEU A 325 7.83 18.39 15.03
N ARG A 326 9.17 18.44 14.95
CA ARG A 326 10.01 17.23 14.96
C ARG A 326 9.87 16.44 16.26
N SER A 327 9.77 17.12 17.41
CA SER A 327 9.60 16.49 18.71
C SER A 327 8.27 15.74 18.82
N VAL A 328 7.17 16.37 18.38
CA VAL A 328 5.83 15.74 18.34
C VAL A 328 5.86 14.49 17.47
N ALA A 329 6.40 14.58 16.25
CA ALA A 329 6.53 13.45 15.34
C ALA A 329 7.28 12.27 15.98
N LYS A 330 8.45 12.51 16.57
CA LYS A 330 9.23 11.46 17.27
C LYS A 330 8.52 10.88 18.48
N GLN A 331 7.69 11.67 19.18
CA GLN A 331 6.94 11.18 20.32
C GLN A 331 5.77 10.28 19.92
N MET A 332 5.25 10.38 18.70
CA MET A 332 4.18 9.50 18.18
C MET A 332 4.69 8.12 17.77
N GLN A 333 5.94 8.05 17.29
CA GLN A 333 6.57 6.82 16.78
C GLN A 333 6.53 5.69 17.82
N ASN A 334 6.20 4.49 17.36
CA ASN A 334 6.06 3.27 18.19
C ASN A 334 5.03 3.35 19.33
N LYS A 335 4.13 4.35 19.36
CA LYS A 335 3.08 4.49 20.38
C LYS A 335 1.65 4.38 19.82
N CYS A 336 1.52 4.11 18.53
CA CYS A 336 0.24 4.00 17.84
C CYS A 336 -0.15 2.53 17.66
N LEU A 337 -1.46 2.27 17.59
CA LEU A 337 -2.00 0.91 17.45
C LEU A 337 -1.75 0.29 16.07
N CYS A 338 -1.64 1.12 15.05
CA CYS A 338 -1.45 0.69 13.67
C CYS A 338 -0.36 1.54 12.99
N PRO A 339 0.15 1.08 11.82
CA PRO A 339 1.23 1.77 11.12
C PRO A 339 0.93 3.20 10.67
N LEU A 340 -0.34 3.63 10.56
CA LEU A 340 -0.70 5.01 10.18
C LEU A 340 0.01 6.04 11.05
N GLY A 341 0.11 5.78 12.36
CA GLY A 341 0.81 6.67 13.27
C GLY A 341 2.29 6.83 12.93
N GLU A 342 2.96 5.75 12.51
CA GLU A 342 4.36 5.81 12.07
C GLU A 342 4.47 6.57 10.75
N PHE A 343 3.63 6.22 9.77
CA PHE A 343 3.58 6.82 8.44
C PHE A 343 3.37 8.33 8.48
N SER A 344 2.49 8.81 9.37
CA SER A 344 2.24 10.24 9.57
C SER A 344 3.45 11.05 10.03
N THR A 345 4.49 10.39 10.54
CA THR A 345 5.68 11.04 11.10
C THR A 345 6.88 11.00 10.16
N MET A 346 6.91 10.06 9.20
CA MET A 346 8.13 9.79 8.41
C MET A 346 8.54 10.98 7.56
N ALA A 347 7.59 11.59 6.83
CA ALA A 347 7.81 12.79 6.04
C ALA A 347 8.27 13.97 6.92
N VAL A 348 7.70 14.13 8.11
CA VAL A 348 8.05 15.19 9.06
C VAL A 348 9.50 15.06 9.52
N VAL A 349 9.86 13.89 10.06
CA VAL A 349 11.18 13.64 10.64
C VAL A 349 12.25 13.77 9.55
N THR A 350 12.05 13.08 8.42
CA THR A 350 13.06 13.06 7.36
C THR A 350 13.12 14.36 6.57
N GLY A 351 12.01 15.06 6.39
CA GLY A 351 12.00 16.36 5.73
C GLY A 351 12.81 17.39 6.50
N ILE A 352 12.59 17.52 7.81
CA ILE A 352 13.35 18.44 8.67
C ILE A 352 14.83 18.04 8.75
N GLU A 353 15.13 16.74 8.86
CA GLU A 353 16.52 16.26 9.00
C GLU A 353 17.33 16.37 7.70
N ARG A 354 16.71 16.08 6.54
CA ARG A 354 17.40 15.97 5.26
C ARG A 354 17.30 17.24 4.41
N PHE A 355 16.30 18.09 4.67
CA PHE A 355 16.07 19.34 3.94
C PHE A 355 15.93 20.56 4.87
N PRO A 356 16.88 20.79 5.80
CA PRO A 356 16.76 21.87 6.78
C PRO A 356 16.67 23.27 6.14
N GLN A 357 17.16 23.45 4.91
CA GLN A 357 17.06 24.70 4.17
C GLN A 357 15.61 25.12 3.87
N ASP A 358 14.69 24.16 3.72
CA ASP A 358 13.27 24.44 3.45
C ASP A 358 12.53 24.97 4.69
N PHE A 359 13.16 24.93 5.87
CA PHE A 359 12.58 25.40 7.12
C PHE A 359 13.23 26.68 7.64
N LYS A 360 14.29 27.19 6.98
CA LYS A 360 15.05 28.37 7.42
C LYS A 360 14.34 29.70 7.24
#